data_AF-A0A2L2LL08-F1
#
_entry.id   AF-A0A2L2LL08-F1
#
_cell.length_a   1.000
_cell.length_b   1.000
_cell.length_c   1.000
_cell.angle_alpha   90.00
_cell.angle_beta   90.00
_cell.angle_gamma   90.00
#
_symmetry.space_group_name_H-M   'P 1'
#
loop_
_entity.id
_entity.type
_entity.pdbx_description
1 polymer ?
#
loop_
_entity_poly.entity_id
_entity_poly.type
_entity_poly.pdbx_seq_one_letter_code
_entity_poly.pdbx_strand_id
1 'polypeptide(L)'
;MPADIHQLLIVFTAYIIAAGSPGPSTMRIMGVAMHEGRKAALALASGVVSGSIFWGMMAATGVSAVLKTYPDALVALQIFGGLYLLFLSLKAAKAAALPDKATTVEDDHARPSMPALYRRGLLMHLMNPKSILAWIALMTLGLGPDASTATIVFILVGCAVLSVSIFCGYAVLFSTGPMVRFYRRVRRWIEGTLALSFGLAGVKLLLSRI
;
A
#
# COMPACT_ATOMS: atom_id res chain seq x y z
N MET A 1 -10.77 -17.24 -21.41
CA MET A 1 -11.83 -16.55 -20.64
C MET A 1 -11.24 -15.24 -20.15
N PRO A 2 -11.88 -14.07 -20.36
CA PRO A 2 -11.40 -12.86 -19.70
C PRO A 2 -11.38 -13.18 -18.20
N ALA A 3 -10.36 -12.72 -17.47
CA ALA A 3 -10.37 -12.82 -16.02
C ALA A 3 -11.75 -12.37 -15.52
N ASP A 4 -12.36 -13.17 -14.66
CA ASP A 4 -13.72 -12.89 -14.18
C ASP A 4 -13.74 -11.43 -13.70
N ILE A 5 -14.55 -10.58 -14.33
CA ILE A 5 -14.54 -9.13 -14.11
C ILE A 5 -14.72 -8.84 -12.62
N HIS A 6 -15.48 -9.69 -11.92
CA HIS A 6 -15.65 -9.65 -10.48
C HIS A 6 -14.33 -9.83 -9.72
N GLN A 7 -13.46 -10.76 -10.13
CA GLN A 7 -12.14 -10.96 -9.52
C GLN A 7 -11.24 -9.74 -9.74
N LEU A 8 -11.19 -9.19 -10.96
CA LEU A 8 -10.39 -8.00 -11.24
C LEU A 8 -10.85 -6.80 -10.40
N LEU A 9 -12.16 -6.60 -10.26
CA LEU A 9 -12.72 -5.54 -9.43
C LEU A 9 -12.35 -5.71 -7.96
N ILE A 10 -12.40 -6.94 -7.43
CA ILE A 10 -11.99 -7.24 -6.05
C ILE A 10 -10.51 -6.89 -5.84
N VAL A 11 -9.64 -7.32 -6.76
CA VAL A 11 -8.18 -7.07 -6.68
C VAL A 11 -7.86 -5.58 -6.74
N PHE A 12 -8.42 -4.86 -7.70
CA PHE A 12 -8.16 -3.42 -7.83
C PHE A 12 -8.72 -2.63 -6.67
N THR A 13 -9.89 -3.00 -6.15
CA THR A 13 -10.46 -2.38 -4.95
C THR A 13 -9.57 -2.65 -3.73
N ALA A 14 -9.13 -3.89 -3.54
CA ALA A 14 -8.19 -4.24 -2.47
C ALA A 14 -6.87 -3.47 -2.60
N TYR A 15 -6.35 -3.31 -3.82
CA TYR A 15 -5.14 -2.52 -4.07
C TYR A 15 -5.33 -1.05 -3.70
N ILE A 16 -6.42 -0.44 -4.15
CA ILE A 16 -6.74 0.97 -3.86
C ILE A 16 -6.82 1.19 -2.36
N ILE A 17 -7.49 0.29 -1.64
CA ILE A 17 -7.55 0.35 -0.17
C ILE A 17 -6.15 0.20 0.41
N ALA A 18 -5.39 -0.83 0.04
CA ALA A 18 -4.08 -1.10 0.62
C ALA A 18 -3.06 0.02 0.38
N ALA A 19 -2.92 0.46 -0.88
CA ALA A 19 -1.98 1.49 -1.30
C ALA A 19 -2.43 2.91 -0.93
N GLY A 20 -3.74 3.18 -1.00
CA GLY A 20 -4.33 4.48 -0.65
C GLY A 20 -4.37 4.72 0.85
N SER A 21 -4.47 3.68 1.66
CA SER A 21 -4.48 3.84 3.12
C SER A 21 -3.15 4.39 3.65
N PRO A 22 -3.14 5.50 4.44
CA PRO A 22 -1.93 6.10 4.96
C PRO A 22 -1.04 5.08 5.68
N GLY A 23 0.06 4.73 5.03
CA GLY A 23 1.12 3.90 5.58
C GLY A 23 2.42 4.70 5.71
N PRO A 24 3.52 4.06 6.15
CA PRO A 24 4.83 4.72 6.23
C PRO A 24 5.25 5.39 4.92
N SER A 25 5.11 4.70 3.79
CA SER A 25 5.44 5.25 2.45
C SER A 25 4.55 6.44 2.08
N THR A 26 3.23 6.31 2.21
CA THR A 26 2.25 7.36 1.87
C THR A 26 2.43 8.60 2.75
N MET A 27 2.57 8.42 4.07
CA MET A 27 2.82 9.52 5.00
C MET A 27 4.12 10.25 4.69
N ARG A 28 5.16 9.53 4.26
CA ARG A 28 6.41 10.16 3.85
C ARG A 28 6.27 10.96 2.56
N ILE A 29 5.55 10.45 1.57
CA ILE A 29 5.25 11.20 0.34
C ILE A 29 4.49 12.48 0.69
N MET A 30 3.48 12.40 1.56
CA MET A 30 2.74 13.55 2.03
C MET A 30 3.64 14.56 2.74
N GLY A 31 4.50 14.11 3.67
CA GLY A 31 5.44 14.97 4.37
C GLY A 31 6.41 15.69 3.42
N VAL A 32 7.05 14.94 2.51
CA VAL A 32 7.93 15.55 1.49
C VAL A 32 7.15 16.50 0.58
N ALA A 33 5.91 16.19 0.22
CA ALA A 33 5.07 17.09 -0.60
C ALA A 33 4.74 18.41 0.13
N MET A 34 4.46 18.33 1.43
CA MET A 34 4.14 19.48 2.28
C MET A 34 5.36 20.36 2.57
N HIS A 35 6.53 19.76 2.80
CA HIS A 35 7.72 20.46 3.31
C HIS A 35 8.78 20.74 2.23
N GLU A 36 9.03 19.79 1.33
CA GLU A 36 10.08 19.87 0.32
C GLU A 36 9.52 20.14 -1.11
N GLY A 37 8.20 20.08 -1.26
CA GLY A 37 7.47 20.43 -2.47
C GLY A 37 7.25 19.28 -3.46
N ARG A 38 6.47 19.57 -4.50
CA ARG A 38 5.95 18.57 -5.46
C ARG A 38 7.04 17.75 -6.15
N LYS A 39 8.11 18.39 -6.62
CA LYS A 39 9.18 17.70 -7.37
C LYS A 39 9.90 16.65 -6.50
N ALA A 40 10.24 17.02 -5.27
CA ALA A 40 10.85 16.11 -4.29
C ALA A 40 9.91 14.93 -3.97
N ALA A 41 8.62 15.21 -3.77
CA ALA A 41 7.63 14.19 -3.49
C ALA A 41 7.42 13.21 -4.66
N LEU A 42 7.45 13.70 -5.91
CA LEU A 42 7.36 12.85 -7.10
C LEU A 42 8.60 11.95 -7.26
N ALA A 43 9.81 12.45 -6.96
CA ALA A 43 11.01 11.63 -6.95
C ALA A 43 10.90 10.49 -5.92
N LEU A 44 10.48 10.80 -4.69
CA LEU A 44 10.23 9.79 -3.67
C LEU A 44 9.13 8.80 -4.10
N ALA A 45 8.00 9.30 -4.62
CA ALA A 45 6.87 8.48 -5.06
C ALA A 45 7.25 7.52 -6.19
N SER A 46 8.08 7.94 -7.14
CA SER A 46 8.55 7.05 -8.23
C SER A 46 9.39 5.88 -7.71
N GLY A 47 10.18 6.08 -6.65
CA GLY A 47 10.87 4.99 -5.94
C GLY A 47 9.89 4.02 -5.27
N VAL A 48 8.87 4.56 -4.60
CA VAL A 48 7.79 3.78 -3.98
C VAL A 48 7.03 2.95 -5.01
N VAL A 49 6.68 3.53 -6.16
CA VAL A 49 6.02 2.83 -7.27
C VAL A 49 6.88 1.67 -7.77
N SER A 50 8.18 1.91 -7.98
CA SER A 50 9.11 0.88 -8.44
C SER A 50 9.22 -0.29 -7.44
N GLY A 51 9.26 0.02 -6.14
CA GLY A 51 9.21 -1.00 -5.09
C GLY A 51 7.89 -1.77 -5.05
N SER A 52 6.77 -1.10 -5.35
CA SER A 52 5.46 -1.76 -5.43
C SER A 52 5.41 -2.72 -6.61
N ILE A 53 5.90 -2.31 -7.79
CA ILE A 53 5.97 -3.16 -8.97
C ILE A 53 6.87 -4.37 -8.71
N PHE A 54 8.01 -4.17 -8.03
CA PHE A 54 8.89 -5.27 -7.61
C PHE A 54 8.12 -6.30 -6.77
N TRP A 55 7.40 -5.86 -5.74
CA TRP A 55 6.58 -6.77 -4.93
C TRP A 55 5.47 -7.43 -5.72
N GLY A 56 4.84 -6.72 -6.65
CA GLY A 56 3.85 -7.31 -7.56
C GLY A 56 4.44 -8.42 -8.41
N MET A 57 5.60 -8.21 -9.03
CA MET A 57 6.30 -9.24 -9.81
C MET A 57 6.67 -10.45 -8.95
N MET A 58 7.26 -10.21 -7.78
CA MET A 58 7.61 -11.28 -6.82
C MET A 58 6.39 -12.08 -6.37
N ALA A 59 5.26 -11.39 -6.14
CA ALA A 59 4.04 -12.05 -5.73
C ALA A 59 3.43 -12.84 -6.91
N ALA A 60 3.47 -12.31 -8.13
CA ALA A 60 2.97 -12.98 -9.32
C ALA A 60 3.76 -14.24 -9.70
N THR A 61 5.08 -14.22 -9.59
CA THR A 61 5.94 -15.37 -9.96
C THR A 61 6.23 -16.31 -8.78
N GLY A 62 6.37 -15.77 -7.57
CA GLY A 62 6.75 -16.52 -6.38
C GLY A 62 5.57 -17.15 -5.64
N VAL A 63 4.43 -16.46 -5.50
CA VAL A 63 3.30 -16.97 -4.71
C VAL A 63 2.57 -18.09 -5.47
N SER A 64 2.39 -17.97 -6.79
CA SER A 64 1.75 -19.03 -7.59
C SER A 64 2.54 -20.36 -7.56
N ALA A 65 3.88 -20.30 -7.62
CA ALA A 65 4.74 -21.47 -7.55
C ALA A 65 4.78 -22.11 -6.15
N VAL A 66 4.78 -21.28 -5.10
CA VAL A 66 4.77 -21.76 -3.70
C VAL A 66 3.41 -22.37 -3.33
N LEU A 67 2.30 -21.75 -3.72
CA LEU A 67 0.94 -22.23 -3.41
C LEU A 67 0.61 -23.57 -4.08
N LYS A 68 1.16 -23.84 -5.27
CA LYS A 68 1.00 -25.16 -5.93
C LYS A 68 1.80 -26.27 -5.25
N THR A 69 2.91 -25.92 -4.61
CA THR A 69 3.84 -26.88 -4.00
C THR A 69 3.53 -27.11 -2.52
N TYR A 70 2.98 -26.10 -1.81
CA TYR A 70 2.79 -26.14 -0.36
C TYR A 70 1.41 -25.59 0.06
N PRO A 71 0.39 -26.46 0.19
CA PRO A 71 -0.95 -26.07 0.66
C PRO A 71 -0.92 -25.42 2.05
N ASP A 72 -0.02 -25.87 2.94
CA ASP A 72 0.16 -25.30 4.28
C ASP A 72 0.67 -23.85 4.24
N ALA A 73 1.36 -23.46 3.15
CA ALA A 73 1.82 -22.09 2.97
C ALA A 73 0.64 -21.13 2.78
N LEU A 74 -0.48 -21.58 2.20
CA LEU A 74 -1.71 -20.78 2.07
C LEU A 74 -2.32 -20.48 3.44
N VAL A 75 -2.38 -21.48 4.32
CA VAL A 75 -2.90 -21.33 5.69
C VAL A 75 -2.01 -20.38 6.49
N ALA A 76 -0.69 -20.54 6.40
CA ALA A 76 0.25 -19.61 7.01
C ALA A 76 0.03 -18.18 6.50
N LEU A 77 -0.19 -18.01 5.20
CA LEU A 77 -0.44 -16.71 4.57
C LEU A 77 -1.72 -16.04 5.08
N GLN A 78 -2.80 -16.80 5.24
CA GLN A 78 -4.06 -16.31 5.80
C GLN A 78 -3.90 -15.87 7.25
N ILE A 79 -3.17 -16.66 8.06
CA ILE A 79 -2.87 -16.31 9.45
C ILE A 79 -2.01 -15.04 9.52
N PHE A 80 -0.90 -14.97 8.78
CA PHE A 80 -0.03 -13.80 8.76
C PHE A 80 -0.73 -12.56 8.21
N GLY A 81 -1.46 -12.70 7.10
CA GLY A 81 -2.24 -11.63 6.50
C GLY A 81 -3.33 -11.10 7.45
N GLY A 82 -4.05 -12.00 8.12
CA GLY A 82 -5.09 -11.65 9.08
C GLY A 82 -4.55 -10.94 10.32
N LEU A 83 -3.52 -11.50 10.96
CA LEU A 83 -2.83 -10.87 12.10
C LEU A 83 -2.25 -9.50 11.72
N TYR A 84 -1.74 -9.37 10.51
CA TYR A 84 -1.18 -8.11 10.05
C TYR A 84 -2.23 -7.03 9.79
N LEU A 85 -3.38 -7.41 9.22
CA LEU A 85 -4.52 -6.50 9.09
C LEU A 85 -4.99 -6.00 10.46
N LEU A 86 -4.98 -6.85 11.49
CA LEU A 86 -5.23 -6.42 12.87
C LEU A 86 -4.15 -5.46 13.38
N PHE A 87 -2.86 -5.72 13.10
CA PHE A 87 -1.79 -4.78 13.44
C PHE A 87 -1.97 -3.41 12.75
N LEU A 88 -2.36 -3.39 11.47
CA LEU A 88 -2.67 -2.15 10.76
C LEU A 88 -3.88 -1.44 11.33
N SER A 89 -4.92 -2.18 11.72
CA SER A 89 -6.09 -1.65 12.42
C SER A 89 -5.67 -0.90 13.69
N LEU A 90 -4.82 -1.52 14.51
CA LEU A 90 -4.31 -0.92 15.74
C LEU A 90 -3.46 0.33 15.47
N LYS A 91 -2.64 0.32 14.40
CA LYS A 91 -1.83 1.47 14.02
C LYS A 91 -2.68 2.64 13.55
N ALA A 92 -3.71 2.39 12.74
CA ALA A 92 -4.65 3.39 12.29
C ALA A 92 -5.49 3.94 13.46
N ALA A 93 -5.93 3.07 14.38
CA ALA A 93 -6.62 3.48 15.60
C ALA A 93 -5.75 4.41 16.48
N LYS A 94 -4.46 4.07 16.66
CA LYS A 94 -3.50 4.95 17.35
C LYS A 94 -3.32 6.28 16.61
N ALA A 95 -3.24 6.27 15.28
CA ALA A 95 -3.11 7.48 14.47
C ALA A 95 -4.37 8.38 14.52
N ALA A 96 -5.57 7.80 14.67
CA ALA A 96 -6.82 8.53 14.88
C ALA A 96 -6.91 9.15 16.30
N ALA A 97 -6.25 8.53 17.28
CA ALA A 97 -6.26 8.94 18.68
C ALA A 97 -5.21 10.02 19.01
N LEU A 98 -4.06 10.04 18.32
CA LEU A 98 -3.00 11.03 18.59
C LEU A 98 -3.25 12.37 17.87
N PRO A 99 -3.02 13.52 18.54
CA PRO A 99 -2.99 14.83 17.89
C PRO A 99 -1.96 14.90 16.76
N ASP A 100 -2.18 15.81 15.81
CA ASP A 100 -1.21 16.12 14.74
C ASP A 100 0.07 16.67 15.38
N LYS A 101 1.02 15.79 15.73
CA LYS A 101 2.41 16.22 15.92
C LYS A 101 2.84 16.69 14.55
N ALA A 102 2.79 18.00 14.34
CA ALA A 102 3.60 18.64 13.31
C ALA A 102 5.02 18.12 13.55
N THR A 103 5.47 17.21 12.70
CA THR A 103 6.89 16.90 12.62
C THR A 103 7.53 18.18 12.15
N THR A 104 7.96 19.00 13.10
CA THR A 104 8.95 20.05 12.90
C THR A 104 10.16 19.34 12.33
N VAL A 105 10.31 19.40 11.01
CA VAL A 105 11.53 18.99 10.34
C VAL A 105 12.53 20.08 10.73
N GLU A 106 13.51 19.73 11.54
CA GLU A 106 14.67 20.58 11.81
C GLU A 106 15.31 20.98 10.48
N ASP A 107 15.43 22.29 10.27
CA ASP A 107 15.76 22.95 9.00
C ASP A 107 17.28 22.98 8.69
N ASP A 108 18.06 21.97 9.14
CA ASP A 108 19.54 22.04 9.12
C ASP A 108 20.26 20.97 8.29
N HIS A 109 19.57 20.33 7.34
CA HIS A 109 20.20 19.41 6.39
C HIS A 109 19.93 19.82 4.95
N ALA A 110 21.01 19.90 4.15
CA ALA A 110 20.94 20.14 2.71
C ALA A 110 19.84 19.25 2.08
N ARG A 111 18.93 19.88 1.34
CA ARG A 111 17.78 19.18 0.73
C ARG A 111 18.30 17.97 -0.07
N PRO A 112 17.79 16.76 0.20
CA PRO A 112 18.29 15.56 -0.46
C PRO A 112 18.11 15.66 -1.98
N SER A 113 19.09 15.18 -2.74
CA SER A 113 19.02 15.16 -4.20
C SER A 113 17.87 14.26 -4.68
N MET A 114 17.35 14.53 -5.89
CA MET A 114 16.25 13.73 -6.46
C MET A 114 16.58 12.22 -6.54
N PRO A 115 17.80 11.79 -6.92
CA PRO A 115 18.17 10.38 -6.87
C PRO A 115 18.18 9.80 -5.45
N ALA A 116 18.59 10.60 -4.44
CA ALA A 116 18.56 10.16 -3.05
C ALA A 116 17.13 9.97 -2.55
N LEU A 117 16.20 10.86 -2.93
CA LEU A 117 14.77 10.72 -2.65
C LEU A 117 14.18 9.48 -3.33
N TYR A 118 14.47 9.25 -4.60
CA TYR A 118 14.06 8.03 -5.30
C TYR A 118 14.52 6.76 -4.55
N ARG A 119 15.83 6.67 -4.25
CA ARG A 119 16.39 5.51 -3.54
C ARG A 119 15.76 5.31 -2.17
N ARG A 120 15.51 6.41 -1.45
CA ARG A 120 14.83 6.38 -0.15
C ARG A 120 13.40 5.84 -0.26
N GLY A 121 12.67 6.26 -1.29
CA GLY A 121 11.31 5.79 -1.57
C GLY A 121 11.27 4.30 -1.89
N LEU A 122 12.20 3.87 -2.76
CA LEU A 122 12.37 2.47 -3.14
C LEU A 122 12.67 1.59 -1.93
N LEU A 123 13.76 1.87 -1.21
CA LEU A 123 14.18 1.07 -0.05
C LEU A 123 13.10 1.06 1.04
N MET A 124 12.47 2.21 1.29
CA MET A 124 11.39 2.30 2.26
C MET A 124 10.21 1.40 1.90
N HIS A 125 9.80 1.37 0.62
CA HIS A 125 8.67 0.57 0.20
C HIS A 125 9.01 -0.92 0.15
N LEU A 126 10.23 -1.27 -0.26
CA LEU A 126 10.73 -2.63 -0.20
C LEU A 126 10.74 -3.17 1.24
N MET A 127 11.16 -2.36 2.20
CA MET A 127 11.19 -2.72 3.62
C MET A 127 9.86 -2.46 4.34
N ASN A 128 8.80 -2.08 3.64
CA ASN A 128 7.51 -1.78 4.24
C ASN A 128 6.71 -3.08 4.44
N PRO A 129 6.52 -3.58 5.67
CA PRO A 129 5.76 -4.80 5.90
C PRO A 129 4.31 -4.67 5.40
N LYS A 130 3.78 -3.45 5.28
CA LYS A 130 2.45 -3.20 4.70
C LYS A 130 2.38 -3.59 3.25
N SER A 131 3.38 -3.21 2.49
CA SER A 131 3.44 -3.47 1.05
C SER A 131 3.61 -4.96 0.80
N ILE A 132 4.51 -5.61 1.54
CA ILE A 132 4.76 -7.06 1.45
C ILE A 132 3.44 -7.83 1.66
N LEU A 133 2.78 -7.55 2.78
CA LEU A 133 1.59 -8.28 3.18
C LEU A 133 0.37 -7.93 2.33
N ALA A 134 0.29 -6.68 1.84
CA ALA A 134 -0.73 -6.28 0.87
C ALA A 134 -0.60 -7.03 -0.45
N TRP A 135 0.61 -7.12 -1.03
CA TRP A 135 0.84 -7.82 -2.30
C TRP A 135 0.60 -9.32 -2.18
N ILE A 136 1.01 -9.91 -1.05
CA ILE A 136 0.69 -11.29 -0.68
C ILE A 136 -0.83 -11.52 -0.63
N ALA A 137 -1.56 -10.68 0.11
CA ALA A 137 -3.01 -10.79 0.24
C ALA A 137 -3.72 -10.57 -1.10
N LEU A 138 -3.24 -9.62 -1.90
CA LEU A 138 -3.77 -9.33 -3.24
C LEU A 138 -3.67 -10.54 -4.17
N MET A 139 -2.52 -11.21 -4.18
CA MET A 139 -2.34 -12.38 -5.05
C MET A 139 -3.19 -13.55 -4.57
N THR A 140 -3.29 -13.75 -3.25
CA THR A 140 -4.15 -14.79 -2.68
C THR A 140 -5.63 -14.56 -2.99
N LEU A 141 -6.06 -13.30 -2.97
CA LEU A 141 -7.45 -12.91 -3.26
C LEU A 141 -7.76 -12.86 -4.77
N GLY A 142 -6.73 -12.59 -5.58
CA GLY A 142 -6.86 -12.28 -7.00
C GLY A 142 -6.49 -13.37 -7.97
N LEU A 143 -5.70 -14.36 -7.54
CA LEU A 143 -5.25 -15.47 -8.36
C LEU A 143 -5.80 -16.76 -7.78
N GLY A 144 -6.81 -17.33 -8.45
CA GLY A 144 -7.14 -18.74 -8.27
C GLY A 144 -5.97 -19.63 -8.74
N PRO A 145 -5.93 -20.92 -8.33
CA PRO A 145 -4.87 -21.86 -8.70
C PRO A 145 -4.68 -22.01 -10.23
N ASP A 146 -5.71 -21.69 -11.02
CA ASP A 146 -5.74 -21.78 -12.48
C ASP A 146 -5.70 -20.42 -13.20
N ALA A 147 -5.24 -19.35 -12.53
CA ALA A 147 -5.16 -18.02 -13.15
C ALA A 147 -4.24 -18.03 -14.39
N SER A 148 -4.77 -17.56 -15.52
CA SER A 148 -4.02 -17.48 -16.78
C SER A 148 -2.89 -16.44 -16.71
N THR A 149 -1.83 -16.63 -17.50
CA THR A 149 -0.75 -15.63 -17.63
C THR A 149 -1.28 -14.25 -18.05
N ALA A 150 -2.30 -14.20 -18.91
CA ALA A 150 -2.94 -12.96 -19.31
C ALA A 150 -3.59 -12.25 -18.12
N THR A 151 -4.30 -12.98 -17.24
CA THR A 151 -4.91 -12.46 -16.01
C THR A 151 -3.85 -11.84 -15.09
N ILE A 152 -2.73 -12.53 -14.90
CA ILE A 152 -1.62 -12.04 -14.07
C ILE A 152 -1.06 -10.73 -14.63
N VAL A 153 -0.83 -10.67 -15.94
CA VAL A 153 -0.34 -9.45 -16.61
C VAL A 153 -1.32 -8.30 -16.45
N PHE A 154 -2.62 -8.54 -16.65
CA PHE A 154 -3.65 -7.51 -16.44
C PHE A 154 -3.68 -6.98 -15.00
N ILE A 155 -3.57 -7.85 -14.01
CA ILE A 155 -3.49 -7.45 -12.60
C ILE A 155 -2.25 -6.61 -12.34
N LEU A 156 -1.07 -7.04 -12.81
CA LEU A 156 0.18 -6.31 -12.59
C LEU A 156 0.17 -4.93 -13.24
N VAL A 157 -0.27 -4.84 -14.50
CA VAL A 157 -0.36 -3.57 -15.21
C VAL A 157 -1.40 -2.65 -14.55
N GLY A 158 -2.58 -3.17 -14.22
CA GLY A 158 -3.62 -2.40 -13.53
C GLY A 158 -3.15 -1.86 -12.18
N CYS A 159 -2.53 -2.71 -11.36
CA CYS A 159 -1.96 -2.30 -10.07
C CYS A 159 -0.78 -1.33 -10.24
N ALA A 160 0.03 -1.45 -11.29
CA ALA A 160 1.09 -0.49 -11.59
C ALA A 160 0.52 0.90 -11.93
N VAL A 161 -0.52 0.96 -12.76
CA VAL A 161 -1.22 2.21 -13.08
C VAL A 161 -1.86 2.81 -11.83
N LEU A 162 -2.51 2.00 -10.99
CA LEU A 162 -3.07 2.44 -9.72
C LEU A 162 -1.96 2.92 -8.77
N SER A 163 -0.81 2.25 -8.72
CA SER A 163 0.35 2.64 -7.92
C SER A 163 0.83 4.03 -8.27
N VAL A 164 1.04 4.29 -9.57
CA VAL A 164 1.43 5.60 -10.09
C VAL A 164 0.37 6.63 -9.73
N SER A 165 -0.90 6.33 -10.01
CA SER A 165 -2.02 7.26 -9.78
C SER A 165 -2.15 7.64 -8.30
N ILE A 166 -2.06 6.67 -7.39
CA ILE A 166 -2.19 6.88 -5.95
C ILE A 166 -0.96 7.62 -5.42
N PHE A 167 0.25 7.09 -5.60
CA PHE A 167 1.44 7.66 -4.96
C PHE A 167 1.86 9.00 -5.56
N CYS A 168 1.80 9.16 -6.89
CA CYS A 168 2.03 10.47 -7.50
C CYS A 168 0.84 11.42 -7.22
N GLY A 169 -0.38 10.89 -7.12
CA GLY A 169 -1.55 11.66 -6.68
C GLY A 169 -1.34 12.26 -5.28
N TYR A 170 -0.83 11.48 -4.33
CA TYR A 170 -0.44 11.98 -3.01
C TYR A 170 0.61 13.09 -3.12
N ALA A 171 1.66 12.90 -3.92
CA ALA A 171 2.70 13.91 -4.12
C ALA A 171 2.15 15.24 -4.68
N VAL A 172 1.19 15.17 -5.62
CA VAL A 172 0.57 16.35 -6.22
C VAL A 172 -0.42 17.00 -5.27
N LEU A 173 -1.40 16.24 -4.76
CA LEU A 173 -2.48 16.76 -3.94
C LEU A 173 -1.94 17.39 -2.66
N PHE A 174 -1.01 16.73 -1.97
CA PHE A 174 -0.45 17.23 -0.70
C PHE A 174 0.63 18.30 -0.86
N SER A 175 0.98 18.65 -2.10
CA SER A 175 1.75 19.86 -2.39
C SER A 175 0.87 21.12 -2.43
N THR A 176 -0.46 20.98 -2.28
CA THR A 176 -1.41 22.10 -2.31
C THR A 176 -1.92 22.46 -0.91
N GLY A 177 -1.92 23.76 -0.58
CA GLY A 177 -2.44 24.26 0.70
C GLY A 177 -3.88 23.83 1.03
N PRO A 178 -4.83 23.84 0.08
CA PRO A 178 -6.20 23.38 0.31
C PRO A 178 -6.29 21.92 0.76
N MET A 179 -5.58 21.01 0.08
CA MET A 179 -5.61 19.59 0.42
C MET A 179 -5.00 19.32 1.80
N VAL A 180 -3.91 20.02 2.15
CA VAL A 180 -3.27 19.87 3.45
C VAL A 180 -4.24 20.28 4.58
N ARG A 181 -4.97 21.39 4.41
CA ARG A 181 -5.99 21.83 5.36
C ARG A 181 -7.17 20.85 5.43
N PHE A 182 -7.63 20.37 4.29
CA PHE A 182 -8.70 19.38 4.21
C PHE A 182 -8.31 18.08 4.92
N TYR A 183 -7.15 17.50 4.57
CA TYR A 183 -6.66 16.27 5.18
C TYR A 183 -6.54 16.40 6.69
N ARG A 184 -5.96 17.48 7.23
CA ARG A 184 -5.90 17.68 8.69
C ARG A 184 -7.28 17.65 9.35
N ARG A 185 -8.31 18.19 8.69
CA ARG A 185 -9.70 18.19 9.19
C ARG A 185 -10.33 16.79 9.17
N VAL A 186 -10.08 16.00 8.14
CA VAL A 186 -10.71 14.67 7.98
C VAL A 186 -9.83 13.51 8.44
N ARG A 187 -8.55 13.76 8.80
CA ARG A 187 -7.54 12.74 9.14
C ARG A 187 -8.06 11.75 10.17
N ARG A 188 -8.66 12.23 11.26
CA ARG A 188 -9.16 11.35 12.34
C ARG A 188 -10.25 10.40 11.84
N TRP A 189 -11.12 10.87 10.94
CA TRP A 189 -12.17 10.06 10.33
C TRP A 189 -11.61 9.05 9.32
N ILE A 190 -10.63 9.46 8.51
CA ILE A 190 -9.91 8.56 7.58
C ILE A 190 -9.22 7.44 8.36
N GLU A 191 -8.41 7.79 9.35
CA GLU A 191 -7.68 6.82 10.18
C GLU A 191 -8.63 5.90 10.96
N GLY A 192 -9.74 6.44 11.49
CA GLY A 192 -10.77 5.64 12.17
C GLY A 192 -11.49 4.66 11.25
N THR A 193 -11.83 5.07 10.02
CA THR A 193 -12.49 4.20 9.03
C THR A 193 -11.55 3.10 8.56
N LEU A 194 -10.27 3.41 8.37
CA LEU A 194 -9.22 2.45 8.04
C LEU A 194 -8.97 1.45 9.18
N ALA A 195 -8.97 1.93 10.42
CA ALA A 195 -8.87 1.06 11.58
C ALA A 195 -10.00 0.03 11.59
N LEU A 196 -11.26 0.48 11.39
CA LEU A 196 -12.42 -0.40 11.38
C LEU A 196 -12.36 -1.42 10.23
N SER A 197 -12.09 -0.95 9.01
CA SER A 197 -12.06 -1.81 7.82
C SER A 197 -10.94 -2.84 7.85
N PHE A 198 -9.71 -2.47 8.25
CA PHE A 198 -8.63 -3.43 8.46
C PHE A 198 -8.93 -4.41 9.60
N GLY A 199 -9.59 -3.95 10.67
CA GLY A 199 -10.00 -4.81 11.78
C GLY A 199 -10.96 -5.90 11.32
N LEU A 200 -12.04 -5.50 10.63
CA LEU A 200 -13.04 -6.41 10.08
C LEU A 200 -12.43 -7.39 9.05
N ALA A 201 -11.59 -6.88 8.14
CA ALA A 201 -10.93 -7.72 7.14
C ALA A 201 -9.97 -8.73 7.79
N GLY A 202 -9.19 -8.31 8.80
CA GLY A 202 -8.28 -9.19 9.54
C GLY A 202 -9.02 -10.29 10.29
N VAL A 203 -10.07 -9.96 11.04
CA VAL A 203 -10.91 -10.95 11.72
C VAL A 203 -11.54 -11.91 10.72
N LYS A 204 -12.13 -11.41 9.64
CA LYS A 204 -12.77 -12.25 8.62
C LYS A 204 -11.77 -13.19 7.95
N LEU A 205 -10.55 -12.73 7.67
CA LEU A 205 -9.50 -13.53 7.05
C LEU A 205 -8.95 -14.62 8.00
N LEU A 206 -8.94 -14.37 9.31
CA LEU A 206 -8.58 -15.39 10.31
C LEU A 206 -9.70 -16.42 10.54
N LEU A 207 -10.96 -16.01 10.37
CA LEU A 207 -12.13 -16.87 10.55
C LEU A 207 -12.58 -17.59 9.27
N SER A 208 -11.99 -17.27 8.11
CA SER A 208 -12.27 -18.02 6.89
C SER A 208 -11.78 -19.45 7.07
N ARG A 209 -12.70 -20.42 7.01
CA ARG A 209 -12.36 -21.84 7.13
C ARG A 209 -11.39 -22.24 6.01
N ILE A 210 -10.39 -23.03 6.41
CA ILE A 210 -9.40 -23.71 5.56
C ILE A 210 -10.13 -24.65 4.59
#